data_AF-W0LKU2-F1
#
_entry.id   AF-W0LKU2-F1
#
_cell.length_a   1.000
_cell.length_b   1.000
_cell.length_c   1.000
_cell.angle_alpha   90.00
_cell.angle_beta   90.00
_cell.angle_gamma   90.00
#
_symmetry.space_group_name_H-M   'P 1'
#
loop_
_entity.id
_entity.type
_entity.pdbx_description
1 polymer ?
#
loop_
_entity_poly.entity_id
_entity_poly.type
_entity_poly.pdbx_seq_one_letter_code
_entity_poly.pdbx_strand_id
1 'polypeptide(L)'
;MEGDLAGTTVVKENTYDSMVRFGLRLAWFNLLGLVIIFLLASVLPEEGAEWIDISLSIIVFINITTNLLVFCFASVGLFKSTLKWSALLAIFITIIILLVYIIATVLNMQTY
;
A
#
# COMPACT_ATOMS: atom_id res chain seq x y z
N MET A 1 -39.50 -9.89 -40.06
CA MET A 1 -38.88 -10.76 -39.04
C MET A 1 -37.47 -10.26 -38.86
N GLU A 2 -37.31 -9.19 -38.07
CA GLU A 2 -36.01 -8.65 -37.68
C GLU A 2 -35.50 -9.52 -36.54
N GLY A 3 -34.47 -10.32 -36.85
CA GLY A 3 -33.72 -11.07 -35.86
C GLY A 3 -32.83 -10.10 -35.11
N ASP A 4 -33.27 -9.73 -33.91
CA ASP A 4 -32.54 -8.88 -32.96
C ASP A 4 -31.30 -9.65 -32.47
N LEU A 5 -30.18 -9.43 -33.17
CA LEU A 5 -28.82 -9.77 -32.77
C LEU A 5 -28.35 -8.80 -31.68
N ALA A 6 -29.06 -8.72 -30.57
CA ALA A 6 -28.59 -8.02 -29.38
C ALA A 6 -27.81 -9.01 -28.51
N GLY A 7 -26.50 -9.07 -28.76
CA GLY A 7 -25.54 -9.84 -27.98
C GLY A 7 -25.64 -9.50 -26.50
N THR A 8 -26.22 -10.41 -25.72
CA THR A 8 -26.20 -10.37 -24.26
C THR A 8 -24.92 -10.99 -23.73
N THR A 9 -23.77 -10.41 -24.05
CA THR A 9 -22.54 -10.60 -23.26
C THR A 9 -22.61 -9.68 -22.03
N VAL A 10 -23.61 -9.91 -21.19
CA VAL A 10 -23.91 -9.11 -20.01
C VAL A 10 -23.23 -9.76 -18.81
N VAL A 11 -22.25 -9.04 -18.26
CA VAL A 11 -21.52 -9.27 -16.99
C VAL A 11 -20.49 -10.42 -16.97
N LYS A 12 -19.34 -10.21 -17.63
CA LYS A 12 -18.05 -10.66 -17.07
C LYS A 12 -17.27 -9.46 -16.51
N GLU A 13 -18.01 -8.55 -15.88
CA GLU A 13 -17.46 -7.38 -15.24
C GLU A 13 -17.16 -7.67 -13.76
N ASN A 14 -15.96 -7.26 -13.35
CA ASN A 14 -15.65 -6.68 -12.04
C ASN A 14 -15.16 -7.51 -10.86
N THR A 15 -15.04 -8.85 -10.89
CA THR A 15 -14.43 -9.55 -9.72
C THR A 15 -12.95 -9.17 -9.54
N TYR A 16 -12.16 -9.22 -10.61
CA TYR A 16 -10.75 -8.84 -10.58
C TYR A 16 -10.57 -7.35 -10.24
N ASP A 17 -11.39 -6.49 -10.84
CA ASP A 17 -11.32 -5.04 -10.61
C ASP A 17 -11.74 -4.65 -9.19
N SER A 18 -12.68 -5.40 -8.59
CA SER A 18 -13.04 -5.28 -7.17
C SER A 18 -11.89 -5.71 -6.26
N MET A 19 -11.22 -6.83 -6.55
CA MET A 19 -10.06 -7.31 -5.78
C MET A 19 -8.89 -6.32 -5.81
N VAL A 20 -8.60 -5.71 -6.95
CA VAL A 20 -7.53 -4.69 -7.05
C VAL A 20 -7.93 -3.39 -6.36
N ARG A 21 -9.18 -2.95 -6.48
CA ARG A 21 -9.68 -1.80 -5.70
C ARG A 21 -9.63 -2.07 -4.21
N PHE A 22 -9.91 -3.30 -3.76
CA PHE A 22 -9.73 -3.71 -2.38
C PHE A 22 -8.25 -3.68 -1.97
N GLY A 23 -7.35 -4.24 -2.78
CA GLY A 23 -5.90 -4.20 -2.54
C GLY A 23 -5.36 -2.78 -2.46
N LEU A 24 -5.80 -1.87 -3.34
CA LEU A 24 -5.44 -0.47 -3.30
C LEU A 24 -6.00 0.23 -2.04
N ARG A 25 -7.24 -0.03 -1.66
CA ARG A 25 -7.83 0.51 -0.41
C ARG A 25 -7.09 0.01 0.82
N LEU A 26 -6.72 -1.27 0.84
CA LEU A 26 -5.94 -1.88 1.91
C LEU A 26 -4.54 -1.26 1.99
N ALA A 27 -3.90 -1.01 0.84
CA ALA A 27 -2.63 -0.30 0.78
C ALA A 27 -2.73 1.13 1.34
N TRP A 28 -3.75 1.90 0.96
CA TRP A 28 -3.98 3.22 1.53
C TRP A 28 -4.28 3.17 3.04
N PHE A 29 -5.03 2.16 3.49
CA PHE A 29 -5.28 1.95 4.91
C PHE A 29 -4.01 1.58 5.68
N ASN A 30 -3.15 0.73 5.12
CA ASN A 30 -1.85 0.40 5.69
C ASN A 30 -0.91 1.62 5.72
N LEU A 31 -0.95 2.47 4.69
CA LEU A 31 -0.20 3.71 4.66
C LEU A 31 -0.66 4.66 5.79
N LEU A 32 -1.97 4.74 6.05
CA LEU A 32 -2.51 5.48 7.19
C LEU A 32 -2.00 4.90 8.52
N GLY A 33 -2.02 3.57 8.67
CA GLY A 33 -1.47 2.88 9.84
C GLY A 33 0.02 3.16 10.04
N LEU A 34 0.79 3.24 8.96
CA LEU A 34 2.21 3.58 8.99
C LEU A 34 2.45 5.00 9.53
N VAL A 35 1.64 5.98 9.10
CA VAL A 35 1.72 7.36 9.60
C VAL A 35 1.38 7.41 11.09
N ILE A 36 0.37 6.66 11.54
CA ILE A 36 -0.02 6.61 12.96
C ILE A 36 1.12 6.01 13.81
N ILE A 37 1.74 4.92 13.37
CA ILE A 37 2.85 4.30 14.10
C ILE A 37 4.06 5.23 14.15
N PHE A 38 4.34 5.94 13.05
CA PHE A 38 5.40 6.94 13.03
C PHE A 38 5.15 8.06 14.05
N LEU A 39 3.90 8.54 14.18
CA LEU A 39 3.53 9.51 15.21
C LEU A 39 3.66 8.93 16.62
N LEU A 40 3.23 7.69 16.84
CA LEU A 40 3.37 7.02 18.13
C LEU A 40 4.84 6.84 18.53
N ALA A 41 5.71 6.52 17.58
CA ALA A 41 7.16 6.42 17.79
C ALA A 41 7.78 7.72 18.30
N SER A 42 7.21 8.88 17.94
CA SER A 42 7.68 10.18 18.43
C SER A 42 7.24 10.53 19.85
N VAL A 43 6.28 9.79 20.43
CA VAL A 43 5.65 10.11 21.73
C VAL A 43 5.95 9.04 22.79
N LEU A 44 6.14 7.78 22.40
CA LEU A 44 6.37 6.68 23.34
C LEU A 44 7.81 6.66 23.89
N PRO A 45 8.00 6.34 25.19
CA PRO A 45 9.32 6.11 25.77
C PRO A 45 9.99 4.87 25.18
N GLU A 46 11.32 4.81 25.24
CA GLU A 46 12.18 3.81 24.58
C GLU A 46 11.83 2.35 24.88
N GLU A 47 11.20 2.04 26.01
CA GLU A 47 10.75 0.69 26.35
C GLU A 47 9.67 0.14 25.39
N GLY A 48 8.99 1.01 24.64
CA GLY A 48 8.06 0.63 23.57
C GLY A 48 8.70 0.47 22.18
N ALA A 49 9.99 0.78 22.03
CA ALA A 49 10.63 0.91 20.72
C ALA A 49 10.66 -0.41 19.93
N GLU A 50 10.90 -1.56 20.57
CA GLU A 50 10.96 -2.85 19.88
C GLU A 50 9.62 -3.25 19.25
N TRP A 51 8.50 -2.99 19.94
CA TRP A 51 7.15 -3.27 19.43
C TRP A 51 6.80 -2.36 18.26
N ILE A 52 7.28 -1.11 18.29
CA ILE A 52 7.11 -0.13 17.23
C ILE A 52 7.94 -0.54 16.00
N ASP A 53 9.19 -0.96 16.19
CA ASP A 53 10.07 -1.45 15.11
C ASP A 53 9.47 -2.67 14.39
N ILE A 54 8.97 -3.64 15.15
CA ILE A 54 8.33 -4.84 14.59
C ILE A 54 7.05 -4.46 13.84
N SER A 55 6.19 -3.62 14.44
CA SER A 55 4.92 -3.22 13.83
C SER A 55 5.12 -2.41 12.55
N LEU A 56 6.09 -1.48 12.57
CA LEU A 56 6.48 -0.69 11.41
C LEU A 56 6.99 -1.60 10.29
N SER A 57 7.89 -2.53 10.61
CA SER A 57 8.46 -3.48 9.64
C SER A 57 7.38 -4.32 8.94
N ILE A 58 6.42 -4.84 9.72
CA ILE A 58 5.31 -5.62 9.19
C ILE A 58 4.43 -4.77 8.27
N ILE A 59 4.06 -3.55 8.68
CA ILE A 59 3.16 -2.69 7.89
C ILE A 59 3.85 -2.20 6.62
N VAL A 60 5.14 -1.86 6.68
CA VAL A 60 5.95 -1.54 5.51
C VAL A 60 5.96 -2.72 4.54
N PHE A 61 6.25 -3.93 5.02
CA PHE A 61 6.29 -5.13 4.20
C PHE A 61 4.95 -5.39 3.49
N ILE A 62 3.83 -5.34 4.23
CA ILE A 62 2.50 -5.56 3.65
C ILE A 62 2.18 -4.47 2.63
N ASN A 63 2.52 -3.21 2.90
CA ASN A 63 2.20 -2.10 2.00
C ASN A 63 3.02 -2.18 0.70
N ILE A 64 4.32 -2.46 0.79
CA ILE A 64 5.17 -2.66 -0.39
C ILE A 64 4.65 -3.84 -1.21
N THR A 65 4.41 -4.99 -0.57
CA THR A 65 3.98 -6.22 -1.27
C THR A 65 2.65 -6.02 -1.97
N THR A 66 1.67 -5.41 -1.30
CA THR A 66 0.32 -5.19 -1.86
C THR A 66 0.37 -4.23 -3.04
N ASN A 67 1.09 -3.11 -2.92
CA ASN A 67 1.23 -2.16 -4.02
C ASN A 67 2.06 -2.73 -5.18
N LEU A 68 3.05 -3.59 -4.91
CA LEU A 68 3.81 -4.26 -5.95
C LEU A 68 2.93 -5.22 -6.75
N LEU A 69 2.07 -6.00 -6.08
CA LEU A 69 1.10 -6.86 -6.75
C LEU A 69 0.13 -6.06 -7.63
N VAL A 70 -0.42 -4.96 -7.09
CA VAL A 70 -1.29 -4.05 -7.86
C VAL A 70 -0.55 -3.46 -9.07
N PHE A 71 0.72 -3.09 -8.92
CA PHE A 71 1.55 -2.57 -10.00
C PHE A 71 1.79 -3.61 -11.09
N CYS A 72 2.19 -4.84 -10.73
CA CYS A 72 2.41 -5.94 -11.67
C CYS A 72 1.12 -6.26 -12.45
N PHE A 73 0.00 -6.37 -11.74
CA PHE A 73 -1.29 -6.62 -12.33
C PHE A 73 -1.73 -5.50 -13.29
N ALA A 74 -1.57 -4.24 -12.90
CA ALA A 74 -1.87 -3.11 -13.79
C ALA A 74 -0.91 -3.01 -15.00
N SER A 75 0.32 -3.52 -14.89
CA SER A 75 1.32 -3.49 -15.96
C SER A 75 1.06 -4.55 -17.04
N VAL A 76 0.50 -5.70 -16.68
CA VAL A 76 0.12 -6.78 -17.63
C VAL A 76 -1.20 -6.47 -18.37
N GLY A 77 -1.78 -5.28 -18.16
CA GLY A 77 -3.00 -4.84 -18.85
C GLY A 77 -4.29 -5.44 -18.28
N LEU A 78 -4.21 -6.13 -17.14
CA LEU A 78 -5.38 -6.65 -16.43
C LEU A 78 -6.23 -5.53 -15.80
N PHE A 79 -5.68 -4.31 -15.66
CA PHE A 79 -6.33 -3.18 -14.99
C PHE A 79 -6.06 -1.85 -15.66
N LYS A 80 -6.81 -0.82 -15.22
CA LYS A 80 -6.70 0.55 -15.70
C LYS A 80 -5.26 1.08 -15.51
N SER A 81 -4.70 1.66 -16.58
CA SER A 81 -3.34 2.22 -16.61
C SER A 81 -3.06 3.30 -15.53
N THR A 82 -4.10 3.88 -14.93
CA THR A 82 -3.95 4.84 -13.82
C THR A 82 -3.59 4.18 -12.49
N LEU A 83 -3.94 2.91 -12.29
CA LEU A 83 -3.73 2.18 -11.03
C LEU A 83 -2.24 1.90 -10.75
N LYS A 84 -1.45 1.58 -11.79
CA LYS A 84 0.00 1.39 -11.65
C LYS A 84 0.70 2.63 -11.09
N TRP A 85 0.29 3.82 -11.50
CA TRP A 85 0.90 5.08 -11.02
C TRP A 85 0.56 5.34 -9.55
N SER A 86 -0.69 5.07 -9.14
CA SER A 86 -1.08 5.18 -7.73
C SER A 86 -0.31 4.19 -6.85
N ALA A 87 -0.16 2.94 -7.29
CA ALA A 87 0.55 1.91 -6.55
C ALA A 87 2.05 2.24 -6.43
N LEU A 88 2.66 2.69 -7.53
CA LEU A 88 4.05 3.13 -7.56
C LEU A 88 4.27 4.32 -6.62
N LEU A 89 3.37 5.31 -6.62
CA LEU A 89 3.42 6.45 -5.71
C LEU A 89 3.31 6.00 -4.23
N ALA A 90 2.42 5.06 -3.92
CA ALA A 90 2.30 4.52 -2.55
C ALA A 90 3.57 3.78 -2.09
N ILE A 91 4.23 3.03 -2.98
CA ILE A 91 5.54 2.41 -2.70
C ILE A 91 6.58 3.48 -2.39
N PHE A 92 6.68 4.53 -3.21
CA PHE A 92 7.61 5.62 -2.98
C PHE A 92 7.39 6.31 -1.63
N ILE A 93 6.14 6.62 -1.27
CA ILE A 93 5.83 7.22 0.03
C ILE A 93 6.24 6.29 1.17
N THR A 94 5.96 4.99 1.05
CA THR A 94 6.33 3.99 2.08
C THR A 94 7.85 3.94 2.30
N ILE A 95 8.62 3.96 1.22
CA ILE A 95 10.09 3.99 1.28
C ILE A 95 10.58 5.28 1.94
N ILE A 96 9.99 6.43 1.60
CA ILE A 96 10.35 7.72 2.22
C ILE A 96 10.09 7.67 3.72
N ILE A 97 8.93 7.18 4.16
CA ILE A 97 8.59 7.07 5.60
C ILE A 97 9.58 6.14 6.31
N LEU A 98 9.93 5.00 5.71
CA LEU A 98 10.93 4.09 6.26
C LEU A 98 12.31 4.76 6.39
N LEU A 99 12.75 5.51 5.37
CA LEU A 99 14.03 6.23 5.41
C LEU A 99 14.04 7.29 6.52
N VAL A 100 12.97 8.07 6.64
CA VAL A 100 12.83 9.07 7.70
C VAL A 100 12.86 8.42 9.08
N TYR A 101 12.19 7.27 9.25
CA TYR A 101 12.22 6.50 10.48
C TYR A 101 13.64 6.02 10.83
N ILE A 102 14.34 5.39 9.90
CA ILE A 102 15.71 4.92 10.11
C ILE A 102 16.64 6.08 10.51
N ILE A 103 16.54 7.22 9.82
CA ILE A 103 17.32 8.42 10.16
C ILE A 103 17.02 8.88 11.58
N ALA A 104 15.74 8.96 11.97
CA ALA A 104 15.34 9.36 13.31
C ALA A 104 15.89 8.40 14.38
N THR A 105 15.81 7.10 14.16
CA THR A 105 16.36 6.09 15.09
C THR A 105 17.88 6.18 15.20
N VAL A 106 18.60 6.34 14.09
CA VAL A 106 20.07 6.49 14.10
C VAL A 106 20.49 7.78 14.80
N LEU A 107 19.80 8.90 14.57
CA LEU A 107 20.08 10.17 15.25
C LEU A 107 19.85 10.06 16.75
N ASN A 108 18.75 9.42 17.18
CA ASN A 108 18.50 9.19 18.60
C ASN A 108 19.59 8.32 19.26
N MET A 109 20.15 7.34 18.55
CA MET A 109 21.27 6.54 19.07
C MET A 109 22.59 7.32 19.19
N GLN A 110 22.77 8.44 18.49
CA GLN A 110 23.98 9.27 18.58
C GLN A 110 23.94 10.32 19.70
N THR A 111 22.76 10.57 20.26
CA THR A 111 22.56 11.53 21.36
C THR A 111 22.75 10.94 22.76
N TYR A 112 23.02 9.63 22.86
CA TYR A 112 23.43 8.92 24.07
C TYR A 112 24.92 8.55 24.03
#